data_AF-A0A445EKI3-F1
#
_entry.id   AF-A0A445EKI3-F1
#
_cell.length_a   1.000
_cell.length_b   1.000
_cell.length_c   1.000
_cell.angle_alpha   90.00
_cell.angle_beta   90.00
_cell.angle_gamma   90.00
#
_symmetry.space_group_name_H-M   'P 1'
#
loop_
_entity.id
_entity.type
_entity.pdbx_description
1 polymer ?
#
loop_
_entity_poly.entity_id
_entity_poly.type
_entity_poly.pdbx_seq_one_letter_code
_entity_poly.pdbx_strand_id
1 'polypeptide(L)'
;MEEVNVVETKDGTVSVASAFAGHQEAVQDRDHKFLRKAVEEAYKGVDSGHGGPFGAVIVCNDEVVASCHNMVLSHTDPTAHAEVTAIRECIAFILQACKKLKKIELSDCEIYASCEPCPMCFGAIHLSRIKRLVYGAKAEAAIAIGFDDFIADALRGTGFYQKAQLEIKRADGNEAMIAEEVFEKTKEKFRMY
;
A
#
# COMPACT_ATOMS: atom_id res chain seq x y z
N MET A 1 -27.52 -13.96 2.34
CA MET A 1 -27.46 -13.49 0.95
C MET A 1 -28.01 -12.08 1.00
N GLU A 2 -27.16 -11.12 1.36
CA GLU A 2 -27.55 -9.72 1.46
C GLU A 2 -27.44 -9.10 0.06
N GLU A 3 -28.51 -8.42 -0.36
CA GLU A 3 -28.64 -7.80 -1.68
C GLU A 3 -27.68 -6.61 -1.82
N VAL A 4 -26.93 -6.60 -2.92
CA VAL A 4 -26.09 -5.48 -3.34
C VAL A 4 -27.02 -4.44 -3.99
N ASN A 5 -27.18 -3.28 -3.36
CA ASN A 5 -27.92 -2.17 -3.96
C ASN A 5 -27.07 -1.47 -5.04
N VAL A 6 -27.42 -1.73 -6.30
CA VAL A 6 -26.89 -1.03 -7.47
C VAL A 6 -27.65 0.29 -7.62
N VAL A 7 -26.94 1.42 -7.61
CA VAL A 7 -27.53 2.73 -7.90
C VAL A 7 -27.00 3.20 -9.26
N GLU A 8 -27.88 3.23 -10.26
CA GLU A 8 -27.60 3.81 -11.57
C GLU A 8 -27.62 5.35 -11.47
N THR A 9 -26.55 5.99 -11.94
CA THR A 9 -26.51 7.44 -12.12
C THR A 9 -26.84 7.79 -13.58
N LYS A 10 -27.37 9.01 -13.80
CA LYS A 10 -27.98 9.46 -15.07
C LYS A 10 -27.06 9.45 -16.30
N ASP A 11 -25.77 9.18 -16.14
CA ASP A 11 -24.78 9.16 -17.21
C ASP A 11 -24.28 7.74 -17.58
N GLY A 12 -25.04 6.69 -17.19
CA GLY A 12 -24.74 5.30 -17.59
C GLY A 12 -23.49 4.70 -16.93
N THR A 13 -22.92 5.37 -15.94
CA THR A 13 -21.79 4.85 -15.16
C THR A 13 -22.31 4.06 -13.96
N VAL A 14 -21.93 2.78 -13.89
CA VAL A 14 -22.21 1.91 -12.73
C VAL A 14 -21.24 2.28 -11.61
N SER A 15 -21.77 2.89 -10.55
CA SER A 15 -21.04 3.21 -9.32
C SER A 15 -21.33 2.13 -8.29
N VAL A 16 -20.31 1.37 -7.89
CA VAL A 16 -20.39 0.49 -6.71
C VAL A 16 -20.21 1.38 -5.48
N ALA A 17 -21.27 1.56 -4.68
CA ALA A 17 -21.17 2.27 -3.42
C ALA A 17 -20.13 1.58 -2.51
N SER A 18 -19.09 2.30 -2.09
CA SER A 18 -18.05 1.78 -1.22
C SER A 18 -18.63 1.47 0.15
N ALA A 19 -18.85 0.20 0.46
CA ALA A 19 -19.34 -0.28 1.76
C ALA A 19 -18.28 -0.29 2.88
N PHE A 20 -17.13 0.37 2.70
CA PHE A 20 -16.10 0.47 3.73
C PHE A 20 -16.23 1.79 4.50
N ALA A 21 -17.09 1.77 5.52
CA ALA A 21 -17.03 2.76 6.59
C ALA A 21 -15.78 2.49 7.43
N GLY A 22 -14.62 2.99 7.00
CA GLY A 22 -13.41 2.98 7.80
C GLY A 22 -13.70 3.62 9.16
N HIS A 23 -13.74 2.82 10.22
CA HIS A 23 -13.85 3.34 11.58
C HIS A 23 -12.53 4.02 11.93
N GLN A 24 -12.52 5.34 11.84
CA GLN A 24 -11.35 6.16 12.17
C GLN A 24 -11.20 6.17 13.71
N GLU A 25 -10.51 5.16 14.24
CA GLU A 25 -10.13 5.13 15.66
C GLU A 25 -9.17 6.29 15.98
N ALA A 26 -9.37 6.92 17.14
CA ALA A 26 -8.51 8.01 17.59
C ALA A 26 -7.06 7.53 17.82
N VAL A 27 -6.09 8.36 17.42
CA VAL A 27 -4.65 8.11 17.63
C VAL A 27 -4.34 8.09 19.14
N GLN A 28 -3.61 7.06 19.59
CA GLN A 28 -3.24 6.84 20.99
C GLN A 28 -1.76 7.20 21.25
N ASP A 29 -1.36 7.36 22.51
CA ASP A 29 0.05 7.60 22.90
C ASP A 29 1.02 6.55 22.35
N ARG A 30 0.56 5.29 22.22
CA ARG A 30 1.33 4.21 21.60
C ARG A 30 1.62 4.48 20.12
N ASP A 31 0.69 5.08 19.41
CA ASP A 31 0.84 5.37 17.98
C ASP A 31 1.87 6.46 17.76
N HIS A 32 1.91 7.47 18.64
CA HIS A 32 2.92 8.51 18.61
C HIS A 32 4.35 7.94 18.75
N LYS A 33 4.54 6.90 19.57
CA LYS A 33 5.84 6.22 19.73
C LYS A 33 6.30 5.58 18.43
N PHE A 34 5.44 4.81 17.77
CA PHE A 34 5.80 4.10 16.53
C PHE A 34 5.89 5.04 15.33
N LEU A 35 5.01 6.03 15.25
CA LEU A 35 5.07 7.07 14.23
C LEU A 35 6.36 7.90 14.33
N ARG A 36 6.83 8.22 15.55
CA ARG A 36 8.12 8.90 15.74
C ARG A 36 9.28 8.06 15.18
N LYS A 37 9.26 6.75 15.36
CA LYS A 37 10.27 5.85 14.76
C LYS A 37 10.23 5.88 13.23
N ALA A 38 9.05 5.91 12.62
CA ALA A 38 8.93 6.05 11.18
C ALA A 38 9.51 7.39 10.68
N VAL A 39 9.32 8.48 11.44
CA VAL A 39 9.96 9.78 11.14
C VAL A 39 11.48 9.71 11.31
N GLU A 40 11.99 9.05 12.35
CA GLU A 40 13.44 8.85 12.54
C GLU A 40 14.06 8.07 11.36
N GLU A 41 13.40 7.04 10.85
CA GLU A 41 13.84 6.33 9.64
C GLU A 41 13.87 7.23 8.41
N ALA A 42 12.86 8.11 8.23
CA ALA A 42 12.83 9.06 7.12
C ALA A 42 14.08 9.97 7.12
N TYR A 43 14.49 10.47 8.29
CA TYR A 43 15.73 11.24 8.42
C TYR A 43 16.97 10.40 8.08
N LYS A 44 17.10 9.20 8.66
CA LYS A 44 18.23 8.30 8.40
C LYS A 44 18.41 7.99 6.91
N GLY A 45 17.32 7.75 6.20
CA GLY A 45 17.35 7.43 4.77
C GLY A 45 17.91 8.57 3.92
N VAL A 46 17.51 9.81 4.22
CA VAL A 46 18.02 11.01 3.54
C VAL A 46 19.47 11.27 3.91
N ASP A 47 19.81 11.22 5.20
CA ASP A 47 21.16 11.47 5.70
C ASP A 47 22.17 10.46 5.14
N SER A 48 21.73 9.23 4.86
CA SER A 48 22.53 8.17 4.26
C SER A 48 22.52 8.19 2.72
N GLY A 49 21.74 9.07 2.10
CA GLY A 49 21.60 9.14 0.64
C GLY A 49 20.90 7.92 0.02
N HIS A 50 20.12 7.16 0.79
CA HIS A 50 19.47 5.93 0.33
C HIS A 50 18.22 6.17 -0.52
N GLY A 51 17.54 7.29 -0.31
CA GLY A 51 16.25 7.59 -0.93
C GLY A 51 15.61 8.89 -0.42
N GLY A 52 14.33 9.06 -0.74
CA GLY A 52 13.53 10.21 -0.29
C GLY A 52 13.20 10.21 1.21
N PRO A 53 12.63 11.30 1.74
CA PRO A 53 12.32 11.51 3.17
C PRO A 53 11.09 10.72 3.65
N PHE A 54 11.10 9.40 3.48
CA PHE A 54 10.00 8.53 3.89
C PHE A 54 10.52 7.37 4.74
N GLY A 55 9.78 7.08 5.81
CA GLY A 55 10.06 5.98 6.72
C GLY A 55 8.78 5.24 7.09
N ALA A 56 8.91 3.95 7.36
CA ALA A 56 7.81 3.07 7.71
C ALA A 56 8.24 2.05 8.77
N VAL A 57 7.34 1.74 9.69
CA VAL A 57 7.54 0.78 10.77
C VAL A 57 6.38 -0.21 10.78
N ILE A 58 6.67 -1.50 10.84
CA ILE A 58 5.67 -2.55 11.04
C ILE A 58 5.78 -3.10 12.45
N VAL A 59 4.62 -3.18 13.12
CA VAL A 59 4.49 -3.62 14.51
C VAL A 59 3.59 -4.86 14.57
N CYS A 60 4.00 -5.86 15.34
CA CYS A 60 3.18 -7.03 15.68
C CYS A 60 3.24 -7.22 17.20
N ASN A 61 2.08 -7.32 17.86
CA ASN A 61 2.00 -7.47 19.32
C ASN A 61 2.82 -6.42 20.10
N ASP A 62 2.71 -5.15 19.73
CA ASP A 62 3.48 -4.01 20.30
C ASP A 62 5.01 -4.08 20.14
N GLU A 63 5.52 -5.02 19.35
CA GLU A 63 6.93 -5.14 19.01
C GLU A 63 7.20 -4.72 17.56
N VAL A 64 8.29 -3.97 17.36
CA VAL A 64 8.73 -3.58 16.02
C VAL A 64 9.33 -4.79 15.32
N VAL A 65 8.73 -5.19 14.20
CA VAL A 65 9.21 -6.30 13.35
C VAL A 65 10.08 -5.79 12.21
N ALA A 66 9.73 -4.63 11.65
CA ALA A 66 10.50 -3.97 10.59
C ALA A 66 10.49 -2.46 10.81
N SER A 67 11.60 -1.79 10.50
CA SER A 67 11.80 -0.35 10.62
C SER A 67 12.69 0.09 9.48
N CYS A 68 12.10 0.67 8.44
CA CYS A 68 12.74 0.89 7.15
C CYS A 68 12.49 2.31 6.64
N HIS A 69 13.27 2.71 5.64
CA HIS A 69 13.09 3.96 4.91
C HIS A 69 13.08 3.73 3.41
N ASN A 70 12.86 4.80 2.65
CA ASN A 70 12.93 4.77 1.20
C ASN A 70 14.35 4.37 0.75
N MET A 71 14.43 3.35 -0.11
CA MET A 71 15.68 2.78 -0.60
C MET A 71 15.85 2.95 -2.12
N VAL A 72 15.04 3.79 -2.77
CA VAL A 72 14.97 3.90 -4.24
C VAL A 72 16.35 4.15 -4.87
N LEU A 73 17.14 5.06 -4.29
CA LEU A 73 18.45 5.41 -4.82
C LEU A 73 19.48 4.31 -4.55
N SER A 74 19.51 3.78 -3.32
CA SER A 74 20.49 2.75 -2.94
C SER A 74 20.28 1.40 -3.63
N HIS A 75 19.02 1.01 -3.85
CA HIS A 75 18.66 -0.27 -4.47
C HIS A 75 18.48 -0.17 -5.98
N THR A 76 18.48 1.06 -6.54
CA THR A 76 18.11 1.30 -7.95
C THR A 76 16.76 0.63 -8.27
N ASP A 77 15.82 0.71 -7.34
CA ASP A 77 14.48 0.09 -7.41
C ASP A 77 13.41 1.16 -7.16
N PRO A 78 12.66 1.60 -8.19
CA PRO A 78 11.63 2.62 -8.02
C PRO A 78 10.47 2.14 -7.13
N THR A 79 10.34 0.83 -6.88
CA THR A 79 9.32 0.27 -5.98
C THR A 79 9.77 0.24 -4.52
N ALA A 80 11.03 0.52 -4.22
CA ALA A 80 11.61 0.43 -2.88
C ALA A 80 11.25 1.63 -1.97
N HIS A 81 9.96 1.94 -1.93
CA HIS A 81 9.36 2.89 -1.00
C HIS A 81 9.41 2.32 0.43
N ALA A 82 9.36 3.20 1.43
CA ALA A 82 9.50 2.80 2.83
C ALA A 82 8.49 1.72 3.25
N GLU A 83 7.22 1.87 2.87
CA GLU A 83 6.15 0.91 3.20
C GLU A 83 6.37 -0.43 2.49
N VAL A 84 6.78 -0.41 1.22
CA VAL A 84 7.06 -1.63 0.44
C VAL A 84 8.26 -2.37 1.01
N THR A 85 9.34 -1.66 1.32
CA THR A 85 10.54 -2.21 1.95
C THR A 85 10.21 -2.82 3.31
N ALA A 86 9.45 -2.11 4.15
CA ALA A 86 9.03 -2.62 5.46
C ALA A 86 8.17 -3.90 5.34
N ILE A 87 7.23 -3.95 4.39
CA ILE A 87 6.42 -5.15 4.12
C ILE A 87 7.32 -6.33 3.70
N ARG A 88 8.25 -6.10 2.77
CA ARG A 88 9.20 -7.13 2.29
C ARG A 88 10.05 -7.66 3.44
N GLU A 89 10.63 -6.79 4.25
CA GLU A 89 11.45 -7.17 5.40
C GLU A 89 10.64 -7.90 6.48
N CYS A 90 9.43 -7.45 6.77
CA CYS A 90 8.56 -8.09 7.75
C CYS A 90 8.20 -9.52 7.33
N ILE A 91 7.82 -9.72 6.05
CA ILE A 91 7.54 -11.05 5.51
C ILE A 91 8.81 -11.93 5.59
N ALA A 92 9.97 -11.41 5.19
CA ALA A 92 11.22 -12.14 5.27
C ALA A 92 11.55 -12.57 6.71
N PHE A 93 11.38 -11.68 7.68
CA PHE A 93 11.57 -11.96 9.10
C PHE A 93 10.64 -13.06 9.60
N ILE A 94 9.34 -12.96 9.33
CA ILE A 94 8.33 -13.94 9.76
C ILE A 94 8.63 -15.32 9.14
N LEU A 95 8.97 -15.38 7.85
CA LEU A 95 9.31 -16.63 7.18
C LEU A 95 10.57 -17.28 7.79
N GLN A 96 11.55 -16.47 8.21
CA GLN A 96 12.76 -16.98 8.88
C GLN A 96 12.47 -17.49 10.30
N ALA A 97 11.66 -16.76 11.06
CA ALA A 97 11.27 -17.14 12.43
C ALA A 97 10.36 -18.38 12.45
N CYS A 98 9.49 -18.53 11.45
CA CYS A 98 8.51 -19.60 11.37
C CYS A 98 8.72 -20.49 10.14
N LYS A 99 9.73 -21.38 10.20
CA LYS A 99 10.05 -22.33 9.11
C LYS A 99 8.87 -23.18 8.58
N LYS A 100 7.79 -23.32 9.34
CA LYS A 100 6.57 -24.05 8.96
C LYS A 100 5.42 -23.15 8.47
N LEU A 101 5.44 -21.85 8.78
CA LEU A 101 4.42 -20.90 8.34
C LEU A 101 4.87 -20.28 7.02
N LYS A 102 4.28 -20.74 5.90
CA LYS A 102 4.34 -20.03 4.63
C LYS A 102 3.27 -18.93 4.58
N LYS A 103 3.26 -18.04 5.58
CA LYS A 103 2.33 -16.91 5.59
C LYS A 103 2.95 -15.74 4.85
N ILE A 104 2.26 -15.28 3.82
CA ILE A 104 2.53 -14.04 3.09
C ILE A 104 1.61 -12.90 3.55
N GLU A 105 0.76 -13.18 4.54
CA GLU A 105 -0.19 -12.25 5.14
C GLU A 105 0.35 -11.68 6.46
N LEU A 106 0.10 -10.40 6.68
CA LEU A 106 0.49 -9.63 7.86
C LEU A 106 -0.76 -9.15 8.63
N SER A 107 -1.80 -9.98 8.68
CA SER A 107 -3.11 -9.64 9.26
C SER A 107 -3.08 -9.32 10.76
N ASP A 108 -2.07 -9.81 11.48
CA ASP A 108 -1.86 -9.46 12.88
C ASP A 108 -1.03 -8.18 13.08
N CYS A 109 -0.49 -7.62 12.00
CA CYS A 109 0.45 -6.49 12.03
C CYS A 109 -0.22 -5.14 11.75
N GLU A 110 0.39 -4.07 12.26
CA GLU A 110 0.04 -2.67 12.01
C GLU A 110 1.22 -1.97 11.33
N ILE A 111 0.94 -0.99 10.45
CA ILE A 111 1.99 -0.20 9.79
C ILE A 111 1.86 1.29 10.15
N TYR A 112 3.01 1.91 10.38
CA TYR A 112 3.15 3.32 10.71
C TYR A 112 4.02 3.98 9.65
N ALA A 113 3.52 4.98 8.95
CA ALA A 113 4.22 5.67 7.86
C ALA A 113 4.46 7.14 8.20
N SER A 114 5.64 7.67 7.85
CA SER A 114 5.95 9.09 8.09
C SER A 114 5.04 10.04 7.28
N CYS A 115 4.54 9.58 6.14
CA CYS A 115 3.63 10.29 5.25
C CYS A 115 2.48 9.37 4.81
N GLU A 116 1.38 9.96 4.36
CA GLU A 116 0.30 9.28 3.65
C GLU A 116 0.88 8.41 2.51
N PRO A 117 0.50 7.13 2.41
CA PRO A 117 1.05 6.23 1.41
C PRO A 117 0.52 6.57 0.02
N CYS A 118 1.41 6.51 -0.97
CA CYS A 118 1.02 6.65 -2.38
C CYS A 118 0.19 5.43 -2.88
N PRO A 119 -0.43 5.49 -4.07
CA PRO A 119 -1.30 4.41 -4.56
C PRO A 119 -0.62 3.04 -4.64
N MET A 120 0.68 2.99 -4.97
CA MET A 120 1.46 1.75 -4.94
C MET A 120 1.58 1.19 -3.53
N CYS A 121 1.98 2.01 -2.57
CA CYS A 121 2.15 1.58 -1.18
C CYS A 121 0.82 1.20 -0.53
N PHE A 122 -0.25 1.94 -0.81
CA PHE A 122 -1.59 1.60 -0.34
C PHE A 122 -2.07 0.24 -0.90
N GLY A 123 -1.83 -0.01 -2.20
CA GLY A 123 -2.06 -1.33 -2.80
C GLY A 123 -1.27 -2.44 -2.13
N ALA A 124 0.02 -2.20 -1.85
CA ALA A 124 0.88 -3.17 -1.15
C ALA A 124 0.39 -3.47 0.28
N ILE A 125 0.00 -2.44 1.04
CA ILE A 125 -0.58 -2.59 2.38
C ILE A 125 -1.85 -3.44 2.31
N HIS A 126 -2.76 -3.13 1.39
CA HIS A 126 -4.00 -3.89 1.21
C HIS A 126 -3.75 -5.36 0.84
N LEU A 127 -2.84 -5.61 -0.13
CA LEU A 127 -2.48 -6.96 -0.57
C LEU A 127 -1.78 -7.78 0.53
N SER A 128 -1.02 -7.12 1.40
CA SER A 128 -0.36 -7.75 2.55
C SER A 128 -1.31 -8.03 3.73
N ARG A 129 -2.57 -7.59 3.65
CA ARG A 129 -3.62 -7.79 4.69
C ARG A 129 -3.33 -7.12 6.03
N ILE A 130 -2.42 -6.16 6.11
CA ILE A 130 -2.16 -5.39 7.33
C ILE A 130 -3.46 -4.78 7.86
N LYS A 131 -3.76 -5.01 9.14
CA LYS A 131 -5.07 -4.66 9.72
C LYS A 131 -5.25 -3.17 9.99
N ARG A 132 -4.17 -2.41 10.11
CA ARG A 132 -4.21 -1.00 10.51
C ARG A 132 -3.02 -0.21 9.95
N LEU A 133 -3.30 0.98 9.44
CA LEU A 133 -2.33 1.98 8.98
C LEU A 133 -2.49 3.26 9.80
N VAL A 134 -1.37 3.80 10.30
CA VAL A 134 -1.29 5.14 10.90
C VAL A 134 -0.25 5.94 10.12
N TYR A 135 -0.55 7.18 9.76
CA TYR A 135 0.39 8.04 9.04
C TYR A 135 0.52 9.43 9.66
N GLY A 136 1.66 10.08 9.43
CA GLY A 136 2.00 11.39 10.00
C GLY A 136 1.63 12.57 9.10
N ALA A 137 2.47 12.83 8.09
CA ALA A 137 2.26 13.89 7.13
C ALA A 137 1.19 13.50 6.09
N LYS A 138 0.45 14.48 5.57
CA LYS A 138 -0.44 14.25 4.42
C LYS A 138 0.33 14.25 3.11
N ALA A 139 -0.24 13.67 2.05
CA ALA A 139 0.38 13.62 0.72
C ALA A 139 0.78 15.01 0.18
N GLU A 140 0.08 16.08 0.54
CA GLU A 140 0.43 17.45 0.14
C GLU A 140 1.82 17.88 0.60
N ALA A 141 2.32 17.33 1.72
CA ALA A 141 3.67 17.61 2.18
C ALA A 141 4.72 17.04 1.22
N ALA A 142 4.46 15.86 0.64
CA ALA A 142 5.31 15.26 -0.38
C ALA A 142 5.23 16.05 -1.70
N ILE A 143 4.02 16.46 -2.10
CA ILE A 143 3.82 17.26 -3.32
C ILE A 143 4.58 18.60 -3.22
N ALA A 144 4.50 19.28 -2.06
CA ALA A 144 5.15 20.57 -1.85
C ALA A 144 6.68 20.53 -1.98
N ILE A 145 7.31 19.36 -1.82
CA ILE A 145 8.76 19.18 -1.96
C ILE A 145 9.17 18.53 -3.29
N GLY A 146 8.23 18.42 -4.24
CA GLY A 146 8.52 18.04 -5.63
C GLY A 146 8.21 16.58 -6.00
N PHE A 147 7.46 15.84 -5.18
CA PHE A 147 6.91 14.55 -5.61
C PHE A 147 5.62 14.72 -6.41
N ASP A 148 5.30 13.74 -7.27
CA ASP A 148 4.13 13.79 -8.15
C ASP A 148 2.79 13.87 -7.40
N ASP A 149 1.84 14.62 -7.98
CA ASP A 149 0.49 14.84 -7.44
C ASP A 149 -0.29 13.53 -7.19
N PHE A 150 0.00 12.49 -7.99
CA PHE A 150 -0.61 11.16 -7.91
C PHE A 150 -0.47 10.50 -6.53
N ILE A 151 0.48 10.93 -5.69
CA ILE A 151 0.64 10.41 -4.33
C ILE A 151 -0.64 10.59 -3.49
N ALA A 152 -1.42 11.64 -3.72
CA ALA A 152 -2.61 11.95 -2.93
C ALA A 152 -3.86 11.10 -3.28
N ASP A 153 -3.86 10.36 -4.39
CA ASP A 153 -5.08 9.71 -4.91
C ASP A 153 -5.50 8.47 -4.12
N ALA A 154 -4.57 7.82 -3.41
CA ALA A 154 -4.77 6.51 -2.80
C ALA A 154 -5.90 6.48 -1.77
N LEU A 155 -5.95 7.48 -0.87
CA LEU A 155 -6.97 7.55 0.20
C LEU A 155 -8.18 8.39 -0.19
N ARG A 156 -8.03 9.31 -1.16
CA ARG A 156 -9.08 10.28 -1.51
C ARG A 156 -10.11 9.72 -2.48
N GLY A 157 -9.80 8.60 -3.14
CA GLY A 157 -10.70 7.99 -4.13
C GLY A 157 -11.02 8.92 -5.30
N THR A 158 -10.20 9.95 -5.51
CA THR A 158 -10.36 10.92 -6.59
C THR A 158 -10.03 10.21 -7.89
N GLY A 159 -11.05 9.73 -8.59
CA GLY A 159 -10.97 9.01 -9.87
C GLY A 159 -10.39 9.82 -11.05
N PHE A 160 -9.65 10.90 -10.77
CA PHE A 160 -8.85 11.58 -11.76
C PHE A 160 -7.48 10.92 -11.82
N TYR A 161 -7.38 9.85 -12.60
CA TYR A 161 -6.09 9.42 -13.13
C TYR A 161 -5.54 10.61 -13.92
N GLN A 162 -4.64 11.40 -13.32
CA GLN A 162 -3.77 12.25 -14.10
C GLN A 162 -3.10 11.29 -15.07
N LYS A 163 -3.37 11.42 -16.37
CA LYS A 163 -2.78 10.53 -17.37
C LYS A 163 -1.27 10.65 -17.17
N ALA A 164 -0.68 9.61 -16.60
CA ALA A 164 0.76 9.43 -16.63
C ALA A 164 1.19 9.71 -18.07
N GLN A 165 2.41 10.20 -18.28
CA GLN A 165 2.97 10.33 -19.64
C GLN A 165 3.28 8.94 -20.27
N LEU A 166 2.47 7.94 -19.92
CA LEU A 166 2.48 6.57 -20.35
C LEU A 166 1.29 6.37 -21.28
N GLU A 167 1.57 5.84 -22.46
CA GLU A 167 0.52 5.36 -23.35
C GLU A 167 -0.08 4.07 -22.78
N ILE A 168 -1.37 4.10 -22.45
CA ILE A 168 -2.11 2.96 -21.93
C ILE A 168 -3.10 2.50 -23.00
N LYS A 169 -2.94 1.25 -23.48
CA LYS A 169 -3.83 0.61 -24.45
C LYS A 169 -4.21 -0.78 -23.96
N ARG A 170 -5.52 -1.09 -23.95
CA ARG A 170 -5.99 -2.48 -23.83
C ARG A 170 -5.90 -3.12 -25.21
N ALA A 171 -5.31 -4.31 -25.30
CA ALA A 171 -5.35 -5.10 -26.53
C ALA A 171 -6.80 -5.41 -26.91
N ASP A 172 -7.09 -5.49 -28.20
CA ASP A 172 -8.38 -5.90 -28.73
C ASP A 172 -8.32 -7.33 -29.29
N GLY A 173 -9.46 -7.83 -29.78
CA GLY A 173 -9.51 -9.11 -30.48
C GLY A 173 -9.33 -10.34 -29.59
N ASN A 174 -8.82 -11.42 -30.21
CA ASN A 174 -8.73 -12.74 -29.59
C ASN A 174 -7.72 -12.77 -28.44
N GLU A 175 -6.65 -11.99 -28.52
CA GLU A 175 -5.58 -11.94 -27.53
C GLU A 175 -6.09 -11.43 -26.18
N ALA A 176 -7.00 -10.46 -26.18
CA ALA A 176 -7.67 -9.99 -24.96
C ALA A 176 -8.56 -11.07 -24.34
N MET A 177 -9.30 -11.82 -25.16
CA MET A 177 -10.12 -12.94 -24.69
C MET A 177 -9.25 -14.07 -24.12
N ILE A 178 -8.15 -14.41 -24.79
CA ILE A 178 -7.20 -15.43 -24.32
C ILE A 178 -6.60 -15.02 -22.96
N ALA A 179 -6.26 -13.74 -22.78
CA ALA A 179 -5.75 -13.24 -21.49
C ALA A 179 -6.78 -13.38 -20.36
N GLU A 180 -8.07 -13.12 -20.64
CA GLU A 180 -9.17 -13.31 -19.68
C GLU A 180 -9.42 -14.80 -19.37
N GLU A 181 -9.35 -15.67 -20.39
CA GLU A 181 -9.52 -17.11 -20.24
C GLU A 181 -8.50 -17.74 -19.28
N VAL A 182 -7.30 -17.16 -19.12
CA VAL A 182 -6.30 -17.65 -18.15
C VAL A 182 -6.89 -17.68 -16.75
N PHE A 183 -7.61 -16.64 -16.35
CA PHE A 183 -8.18 -16.53 -15.00
C PHE A 183 -9.25 -17.61 -14.77
N GLU A 184 -10.14 -17.83 -15.74
CA GLU A 184 -11.21 -18.83 -15.61
C GLU A 184 -10.65 -20.26 -15.66
N LYS A 185 -9.77 -20.57 -16.61
CA LYS A 185 -9.19 -21.91 -16.80
C LYS A 185 -8.23 -22.33 -15.67
N THR A 186 -7.74 -21.37 -14.88
CA THR A 186 -6.80 -21.64 -13.76
C THR A 186 -7.42 -21.41 -12.39
N LYS A 187 -8.69 -21.02 -12.30
CA LYS A 187 -9.40 -20.73 -11.06
C LYS A 187 -9.33 -21.84 -10.01
N GLU A 188 -9.37 -23.11 -10.42
CA GLU A 188 -9.26 -24.24 -9.50
C GLU A 188 -7.81 -24.55 -9.08
N LYS A 189 -6.83 -24.10 -9.87
CA LYS A 189 -5.40 -24.31 -9.62
C LYS A 189 -4.81 -23.25 -8.70
N PHE A 190 -5.44 -22.08 -8.63
CA PHE A 190 -5.00 -20.97 -7.79
C PHE A 190 -6.04 -20.69 -6.70
N ARG A 191 -5.67 -20.95 -5.44
CA ARG A 191 -6.47 -20.50 -4.30
C ARG A 191 -5.98 -19.14 -3.87
N MET A 192 -6.86 -18.14 -3.94
CA MET A 192 -6.68 -16.93 -3.15
C MET A 192 -6.66 -17.36 -1.68
N TYR A 193 -5.62 -16.93 -0.98
CA TYR A 193 -5.35 -17.20 0.44
C TYR A 193 -6.60 -17.09 1.31
#